data_AF-A0AAV0S078-F1
#
_entry.id   AF-A0AAV0S078-F1
#
_cell.length_a   1.000
_cell.length_b   1.000
_cell.length_c   1.000
_cell.angle_alpha   90.00
_cell.angle_beta   90.00
_cell.angle_gamma   90.00
#
_symmetry.space_group_name_H-M   'P 1'
#
loop_
_entity.id
_entity.type
_entity.pdbx_description
1 polymer ?
#
loop_
_entity_poly.entity_id
_entity_poly.type
_entity_poly.pdbx_seq_one_letter_code
_entity_poly.pdbx_strand_id
1 'polypeptide(L)'
;MAKRVFEVWKGSNKFILGGRFIFGPDARSLVVTLSLIIVPVVLFCVFVARHLRHAFSPYNVGYAILVVAILFTIYVLILLFLTSARDPGILPRNLHPPEEEFRYDSSASVEVGGRQTPSLQFPRTKEVMVNGIPVRVKYCDTCMLYRPPRCSHCSICNNCVERFDHHCPWRNYRYFFMFVSSATLLCIYVFSISALYIKVLMDDNHATVWKAIQDSPTSVVLMIYCFISLWFVGGLTGFHLYLIGTNQTTYENFRYRAENRINVYNLGCVNNFKEVFCTKVKPSKNNFRALAQEEEPPPRPVGRPTAREATGGEEDSVQDDLEIGEDLLKISQRRNVEEMDDEIRCRGSNGGAPHNTSDVESVLSSDHHRAATVRDETRHSSWGRRSGSWEIAPEVLVNSTVTERRSFSSSKET
;
A
#
# COMPACT_ATOMS: atom_id res chain seq x y z
N MET A 1 29.79 30.30 0.70
CA MET A 1 28.32 30.54 0.75
C MET A 1 27.72 29.54 1.72
N ALA A 2 26.77 29.97 2.55
CA ALA A 2 26.03 29.04 3.41
C ALA A 2 25.27 28.02 2.53
N LYS A 3 25.45 26.73 2.80
CA LYS A 3 24.78 25.64 2.08
C LYS A 3 23.30 25.58 2.49
N ARG A 4 22.43 25.11 1.59
CA ARG A 4 21.02 24.86 1.90
C ARG A 4 20.82 23.44 2.43
N VAL A 5 19.75 23.22 3.20
CA VAL A 5 19.43 21.90 3.79
C VAL A 5 19.37 20.78 2.74
N PHE A 6 18.81 21.03 1.55
CA PHE A 6 18.76 20.03 0.48
C PHE A 6 20.13 19.64 -0.09
N GLU A 7 21.13 20.53 -0.01
CA GLU A 7 22.48 20.31 -0.52
C GLU A 7 23.32 19.46 0.43
N VAL A 8 23.00 19.50 1.72
CA VAL A 8 23.66 18.72 2.78
C VAL A 8 22.78 17.57 3.29
N TRP A 9 21.71 17.25 2.56
CA TRP A 9 20.75 16.23 2.96
C TRP A 9 21.41 14.86 3.00
N LYS A 10 21.38 14.18 4.16
CA LYS A 10 22.03 12.87 4.36
C LYS A 10 21.30 11.69 3.71
N GLY A 11 20.08 11.89 3.20
CA GLY A 11 19.28 10.84 2.56
C GLY A 11 19.49 10.75 1.04
N SER A 12 19.02 9.65 0.43
CA SER A 12 19.25 9.34 -1.00
C SER A 12 18.29 10.06 -1.96
N ASN A 13 17.60 11.11 -1.52
CA ASN A 13 16.64 11.85 -2.32
C ASN A 13 17.33 12.75 -3.36
N LYS A 14 16.70 12.87 -4.53
CA LYS A 14 17.16 13.76 -5.60
C LYS A 14 16.35 15.06 -5.56
N PHE A 15 17.03 16.18 -5.36
CA PHE A 15 16.42 17.51 -5.32
C PHE A 15 16.60 18.23 -6.66
N ILE A 16 15.51 18.78 -7.21
CA ILE A 16 15.53 19.54 -8.48
C ILE A 16 14.90 20.92 -8.28
N LEU A 17 15.28 21.90 -9.13
CA LEU A 17 14.85 23.29 -9.07
C LEU A 17 15.09 23.96 -7.70
N GLY A 18 16.31 23.84 -7.17
CA GLY A 18 16.68 24.45 -5.88
C GLY A 18 15.90 23.88 -4.69
N GLY A 19 15.62 22.57 -4.69
CA GLY A 19 14.89 21.89 -3.62
C GLY A 19 13.37 22.09 -3.64
N ARG A 20 12.78 22.48 -4.78
CA ARG A 20 11.32 22.55 -4.95
C ARG A 20 10.70 21.17 -5.23
N PHE A 21 11.41 20.35 -5.98
CA PHE A 21 10.99 18.99 -6.30
C PHE A 21 11.90 17.99 -5.61
N ILE A 22 11.29 16.95 -5.06
CA ILE A 22 11.94 15.92 -4.28
C ILE A 22 11.55 14.59 -4.90
N PHE A 23 12.52 13.91 -5.49
CA PHE A 23 12.34 12.59 -6.09
C PHE A 23 13.03 11.53 -5.24
N GLY A 24 12.55 10.29 -5.35
CA GLY A 24 13.28 9.13 -4.86
C GLY A 24 14.58 8.88 -5.65
N PRO A 25 15.45 7.98 -5.15
CA PRO A 25 16.67 7.59 -5.87
C PRO A 25 16.35 6.99 -7.25
N ASP A 26 15.23 6.29 -7.38
CA ASP A 26 14.82 5.57 -8.59
C ASP A 26 14.06 6.43 -9.62
N ALA A 27 14.52 7.65 -9.86
CA ALA A 27 13.92 8.55 -10.86
C ALA A 27 13.87 7.97 -12.30
N ARG A 28 14.67 6.93 -12.61
CA ARG A 28 14.63 6.22 -13.90
C ARG A 28 13.30 5.48 -14.12
N SER A 29 12.70 4.94 -13.06
CA SER A 29 11.41 4.26 -13.11
C SER A 29 10.29 5.18 -13.64
N LEU A 30 10.36 6.48 -13.33
CA LEU A 30 9.41 7.49 -13.80
C LEU A 30 9.39 7.58 -15.33
N VAL A 31 10.55 7.49 -16.00
CA VAL A 31 10.64 7.56 -17.46
C VAL A 31 9.97 6.34 -18.09
N VAL A 32 10.14 5.17 -17.49
CA VAL A 32 9.46 3.94 -17.92
C VAL A 32 7.95 4.09 -17.75
N THR A 33 7.47 4.54 -16.59
CA THR A 33 6.03 4.78 -16.36
C THR A 33 5.44 5.81 -17.32
N LEU A 34 6.16 6.90 -17.60
CA LEU A 34 5.74 7.90 -18.59
C LEU A 34 5.59 7.27 -19.98
N SER A 35 6.55 6.43 -20.39
CA SER A 35 6.52 5.76 -21.69
C SER A 35 5.36 4.78 -21.80
N LEU A 36 5.08 4.01 -20.74
CA LEU A 36 3.95 3.06 -20.66
C LEU A 36 2.58 3.76 -20.72
N ILE A 37 2.49 5.05 -20.41
CA ILE A 37 1.25 5.82 -20.51
C ILE A 37 1.17 6.54 -21.86
N ILE A 38 2.22 7.24 -22.26
CA ILE A 38 2.22 8.11 -23.44
C ILE A 38 2.15 7.30 -24.73
N VAL A 39 2.95 6.23 -24.87
CA VAL A 39 3.03 5.48 -26.13
C VAL A 39 1.67 4.87 -26.51
N PRO A 40 0.95 4.13 -25.63
CA PRO A 40 -0.37 3.59 -25.98
C PRO A 40 -1.40 4.68 -26.29
N VAL A 41 -1.38 5.81 -25.57
CA VAL A 41 -2.29 6.93 -25.84
C VAL A 41 -1.99 7.57 -27.20
N VAL A 42 -0.72 7.77 -27.56
CA VAL A 42 -0.35 8.31 -28.88
C VAL A 42 -0.80 7.37 -29.99
N LEU A 43 -0.56 6.06 -29.84
CA LEU A 43 -1.05 5.05 -30.79
C LEU A 43 -2.59 5.10 -30.90
N PHE A 44 -3.29 5.19 -29.77
CA PHE A 44 -4.74 5.33 -29.74
C PHE A 44 -5.21 6.58 -30.49
N CYS A 45 -4.61 7.74 -30.22
CA CYS A 45 -4.96 9.01 -30.86
C CYS A 45 -4.74 8.97 -32.39
N VAL A 46 -3.63 8.38 -32.85
CA VAL A 46 -3.25 8.34 -34.26
C VAL A 46 -4.03 7.29 -35.05
N PHE A 47 -4.21 6.08 -34.50
CA PHE A 47 -4.78 4.96 -35.25
C PHE A 47 -6.26 4.72 -34.97
N VAL A 48 -6.77 5.06 -33.78
CA VAL A 48 -8.16 4.79 -33.39
C VAL A 48 -8.98 6.08 -33.42
N ALA A 49 -8.64 7.06 -32.57
CA ALA A 49 -9.44 8.27 -32.42
C ALA A 49 -9.51 9.11 -33.71
N ARG A 50 -8.43 9.14 -34.50
CA ARG A 50 -8.40 9.80 -35.81
C ARG A 50 -9.38 9.19 -36.80
N HIS A 51 -9.49 7.86 -36.88
CA HIS A 51 -10.43 7.21 -37.79
C HIS A 51 -11.88 7.39 -37.33
N LEU A 52 -12.13 7.24 -36.02
CA LEU A 52 -13.43 7.52 -35.43
C LEU A 52 -13.89 8.97 -35.66
N ARG A 53 -12.97 9.93 -35.70
CA ARG A 53 -13.26 11.33 -36.08
C ARG A 53 -13.81 11.47 -37.49
N HIS A 54 -13.29 10.70 -38.44
CA HIS A 54 -13.80 10.72 -39.81
C HIS A 54 -15.14 9.99 -39.93
N ALA A 55 -15.31 8.87 -39.23
CA ALA A 55 -16.55 8.09 -39.23
C ALA A 55 -17.74 8.86 -38.58
N PHE A 56 -17.51 9.54 -37.46
CA PHE A 56 -18.55 10.30 -36.73
C PHE A 56 -18.53 11.81 -37.00
N SER A 57 -18.07 12.22 -38.20
CA SER A 57 -17.95 13.64 -38.59
C SER A 57 -19.21 14.50 -38.43
N PRO A 58 -20.46 14.00 -38.61
CA PRO A 58 -21.64 14.87 -38.57
C PRO A 58 -21.98 15.46 -37.18
N TYR A 59 -21.49 14.85 -36.09
CA TYR A 59 -21.97 15.15 -34.73
C TYR A 59 -20.91 15.74 -33.78
N ASN A 60 -19.73 16.12 -34.26
CA ASN A 60 -18.57 16.53 -33.44
C ASN A 60 -18.09 15.50 -32.38
N VAL A 61 -18.77 14.36 -32.26
CA VAL A 61 -18.50 13.30 -31.26
C VAL A 61 -17.07 12.76 -31.40
N GLY A 62 -16.59 12.59 -32.64
CA GLY A 62 -15.23 12.12 -32.88
C GLY A 62 -14.13 13.08 -32.40
N TYR A 63 -14.38 14.40 -32.41
CA TYR A 63 -13.47 15.36 -31.80
C TYR A 63 -13.52 15.30 -30.26
N ALA A 64 -14.70 15.10 -29.69
CA ALA A 64 -14.86 14.95 -28.24
C ALA A 64 -14.07 13.75 -27.71
N ILE A 65 -14.07 12.60 -28.41
CA ILE A 65 -13.26 11.43 -28.04
C ILE A 65 -11.77 11.80 -27.95
N LEU A 66 -11.23 12.46 -28.98
CA LEU A 66 -9.82 12.86 -28.99
C LEU A 66 -9.49 13.85 -27.86
N VAL A 67 -10.32 14.88 -27.66
CA VAL A 67 -10.11 15.90 -26.63
C VAL A 67 -10.16 15.28 -25.23
N VAL A 68 -11.14 14.42 -24.96
CA VAL A 68 -11.25 13.71 -23.67
C VAL A 68 -10.02 12.85 -23.43
N ALA A 69 -9.55 12.10 -24.43
CA ALA A 69 -8.34 11.28 -24.30
C ALA A 69 -7.12 12.13 -23.92
N ILE A 70 -6.90 13.26 -24.62
CA ILE A 70 -5.75 14.15 -24.38
C ILE A 70 -5.83 14.80 -23.00
N LEU A 71 -6.97 15.41 -22.66
CA LEU A 71 -7.15 16.08 -21.37
C LEU A 71 -7.02 15.09 -20.21
N PHE A 72 -7.59 13.89 -20.35
CA PHE A 72 -7.50 12.88 -19.31
C PHE A 72 -6.06 12.35 -19.16
N THR A 73 -5.33 12.19 -20.26
CA THR A 73 -3.90 11.84 -20.21
C THR A 73 -3.07 12.91 -19.52
N ILE A 74 -3.30 14.19 -19.83
CA ILE A 74 -2.64 15.32 -19.15
C ILE A 74 -2.92 15.26 -17.64
N TYR A 75 -4.16 15.01 -17.24
CA TYR A 75 -4.53 14.85 -15.84
C TYR A 75 -3.77 13.70 -15.16
N VAL A 76 -3.71 12.51 -15.78
CA VAL A 76 -2.94 11.36 -15.29
C VAL A 76 -1.46 11.70 -15.14
N LEU A 77 -0.86 12.40 -16.12
CA LEU A 77 0.54 12.82 -16.08
C LEU A 77 0.81 13.85 -14.97
N ILE A 78 -0.10 14.79 -14.74
CA ILE A 78 -0.01 15.74 -13.62
C ILE A 78 -0.05 14.96 -12.29
N LEU A 79 -0.96 13.99 -12.15
CA LEU A 79 -1.02 13.16 -10.95
C LEU A 79 0.25 12.35 -10.73
N LEU A 80 0.81 11.75 -11.78
CA LEU A 80 2.11 11.06 -11.72
C LEU A 80 3.22 12.01 -11.26
N PHE A 81 3.25 13.24 -11.79
CA PHE A 81 4.21 14.26 -11.39
C PHE A 81 4.04 14.67 -9.92
N LEU A 82 2.82 14.94 -9.47
CA LEU A 82 2.51 15.32 -8.08
C LEU A 82 2.80 14.20 -7.09
N THR A 83 2.59 12.97 -7.53
CA THR A 83 2.91 11.74 -6.80
C THR A 83 4.43 11.61 -6.64
N SER A 84 5.21 11.95 -7.68
CA SER A 84 6.66 11.73 -7.76
C SER A 84 7.60 12.83 -7.30
N ALA A 85 7.18 14.09 -7.45
CA ALA A 85 8.04 15.25 -7.26
C ALA A 85 7.84 15.93 -5.89
N ARG A 86 7.10 15.31 -4.97
CA ARG A 86 6.79 15.88 -3.66
C ARG A 86 7.46 15.11 -2.54
N ASP A 87 7.79 15.84 -1.47
CA ASP A 87 8.32 15.26 -0.22
C ASP A 87 7.47 14.03 0.14
N PRO A 88 8.07 12.82 0.33
CA PRO A 88 7.46 11.49 0.57
C PRO A 88 7.04 11.21 2.02
N GLY A 89 7.44 12.03 2.99
CA GLY A 89 7.12 11.69 4.37
C GLY A 89 7.97 12.31 5.42
N ILE A 90 9.02 13.01 5.01
CA ILE A 90 10.29 12.77 5.67
C ILE A 90 10.26 13.42 7.04
N LEU A 91 10.61 12.63 8.05
CA LEU A 91 10.85 13.13 9.39
C LEU A 91 12.24 13.76 9.45
N PRO A 92 12.42 14.89 10.14
CA PRO A 92 13.74 15.44 10.39
C PRO A 92 14.56 14.42 11.20
N ARG A 93 15.85 14.29 10.85
CA ARG A 93 16.79 13.48 11.64
C ARG A 93 17.16 14.28 12.89
N ASN A 94 17.24 13.61 14.04
CA ASN A 94 17.75 14.26 15.24
C ASN A 94 19.29 14.30 15.19
N LEU A 95 19.87 15.32 15.84
CA LEU A 95 21.32 15.43 16.02
C LEU A 95 21.83 14.51 17.12
N HIS A 96 20.98 14.28 18.13
CA HIS A 96 21.25 13.42 19.27
C HIS A 96 20.03 12.52 19.53
N PRO A 97 20.23 11.32 20.12
CA PRO A 97 19.14 10.50 20.61
C PRO A 97 18.23 11.31 21.55
N PRO A 98 16.90 11.06 21.55
CA PRO A 98 15.99 11.73 22.48
C PRO A 98 16.44 11.50 23.94
N GLU A 99 16.62 12.57 24.70
CA GLU A 99 17.08 12.53 26.11
C GLU A 99 16.00 11.97 27.06
N GLU A 100 14.74 11.99 26.65
CA GLU A 100 13.59 11.51 27.41
C GLU A 100 13.52 9.98 27.45
N GLU A 101 14.37 9.34 28.27
CA GLU A 101 14.10 8.11 29.08
C GLU A 101 15.39 7.42 29.56
N PHE A 102 16.38 8.18 30.05
CA PHE A 102 17.23 7.66 31.14
C PHE A 102 16.43 7.64 32.45
N ARG A 103 15.28 6.94 32.47
CA ARG A 103 14.74 6.49 33.75
C ARG A 103 15.67 5.38 34.20
N TYR A 104 16.56 5.72 35.13
CA TYR A 104 17.10 4.76 36.06
C TYR A 104 15.89 4.00 36.62
N ASP A 105 15.71 2.74 36.22
CA ASP A 105 14.96 1.80 37.05
C ASP A 105 15.76 1.67 38.34
N SER A 106 15.47 2.54 39.32
CA SER A 106 15.99 2.46 40.69
C SER A 106 15.46 1.24 41.45
N SER A 107 15.04 0.18 40.75
CA SER A 107 14.62 -1.11 41.29
C SER A 107 15.66 -2.21 41.08
N ALA A 108 16.81 -1.93 40.44
CA ALA A 108 17.96 -2.82 40.48
C ALA A 108 18.61 -2.74 41.87
N SER A 109 18.22 -3.70 42.71
CA SER A 109 18.93 -4.20 43.90
C SER A 109 20.29 -3.56 44.17
N VAL A 110 20.40 -2.93 45.33
CA VAL A 110 21.69 -2.65 45.98
C VAL A 110 22.35 -4.00 46.28
N GLU A 111 23.09 -4.54 45.32
CA GLU A 111 24.15 -5.50 45.61
C GLU A 111 25.50 -4.84 45.40
N VAL A 112 26.27 -4.90 46.48
CA VAL A 112 27.55 -4.26 46.71
C VAL A 112 28.61 -4.91 45.82
N GLY A 113 29.40 -4.07 45.13
CA GLY A 113 30.75 -4.43 44.71
C GLY A 113 30.91 -4.92 43.27
N GLY A 114 30.88 -3.99 42.31
CA GLY A 114 31.42 -4.24 40.98
C GLY A 114 31.40 -2.96 40.15
N ARG A 115 32.56 -2.54 39.62
CA ARG A 115 32.64 -1.53 38.56
C ARG A 115 31.94 -2.07 37.32
N GLN A 116 30.64 -1.90 37.23
CA GLN A 116 29.90 -2.02 35.98
C GLN A 116 29.62 -0.59 35.54
N THR A 117 30.29 -0.16 34.47
CA THR A 117 29.81 0.98 33.68
C THR A 117 28.36 0.66 33.32
N PRO A 118 27.37 1.48 33.70
CA PRO A 118 26.00 1.20 33.34
C PRO A 118 25.94 1.24 31.82
N SER A 119 25.73 0.10 31.17
CA SER A 119 25.38 0.07 29.77
C SER A 119 24.03 0.76 29.68
N LEU A 120 24.06 2.01 29.23
CA LEU A 120 22.88 2.81 28.94
C LEU A 120 22.13 2.14 27.78
N GLN A 121 21.38 1.10 28.10
CA GLN A 121 20.68 0.29 27.13
C GLN A 121 19.37 1.01 26.81
N PHE A 122 19.45 1.90 25.81
CA PHE A 122 18.26 2.58 25.29
C PHE A 122 17.20 1.54 24.91
N PRO A 123 15.95 1.65 25.42
CA PRO A 123 14.88 0.75 25.03
C PRO A 123 14.67 0.86 23.51
N ARG A 124 14.94 -0.24 22.77
CA ARG A 124 14.73 -0.28 21.31
C ARG A 124 13.26 -0.09 20.92
N THR A 125 12.34 -0.28 21.87
CA THR A 125 10.91 -0.07 21.69
C THR A 125 10.32 0.79 22.79
N LYS A 126 9.36 1.63 22.42
CA LYS A 126 8.57 2.47 23.34
C LYS A 126 7.09 2.23 23.09
N GLU A 127 6.26 2.32 24.12
CA GLU A 127 4.79 2.27 23.95
C GLU A 127 4.21 3.67 23.84
N VAL A 128 3.34 3.86 22.84
CA VAL A 128 2.64 5.11 22.60
C VAL A 128 1.15 4.82 22.49
N MET A 129 0.34 5.58 23.21
CA MET A 129 -1.12 5.43 23.17
C MET A 129 -1.68 6.00 21.87
N VAL A 130 -2.41 5.18 21.12
CA VAL A 130 -3.13 5.56 19.90
C VAL A 130 -4.60 5.18 20.06
N ASN A 131 -5.50 6.15 20.06
CA ASN A 131 -6.94 5.93 20.27
C ASN A 131 -7.26 5.09 21.53
N GLY A 132 -6.51 5.30 22.62
CA GLY A 132 -6.68 4.56 23.87
C GLY A 132 -6.07 3.15 23.90
N ILE A 133 -5.37 2.73 22.83
CA ILE A 133 -4.72 1.41 22.74
C ILE A 133 -3.18 1.60 22.71
N PRO A 134 -2.40 0.87 23.53
CA PRO A 134 -0.95 0.95 23.50
C PRO A 134 -0.40 0.35 22.21
N VAL A 135 0.40 1.14 21.47
CA VAL A 135 1.09 0.73 20.25
C VAL A 135 2.59 0.81 20.46
N ARG A 136 3.28 -0.32 20.27
CA ARG A 136 4.75 -0.38 20.33
C ARG A 136 5.36 0.28 19.09
N VAL A 137 6.21 1.28 19.31
CA VAL A 137 7.05 1.92 18.30
C VAL A 137 8.51 1.53 18.46
N LYS A 138 9.27 1.56 17.36
CA LYS A 138 10.69 1.18 17.33
C LYS A 138 11.58 2.42 17.22
N TYR A 139 12.80 2.34 17.76
CA TYR A 139 13.85 3.32 17.51
C TYR A 139 14.44 3.19 16.10
N CYS A 140 14.98 4.28 15.55
CA CYS A 140 15.74 4.28 14.30
C CYS A 140 17.12 4.86 14.57
N ASP A 141 18.16 4.03 14.48
CA ASP A 141 19.54 4.45 14.69
C ASP A 141 20.01 5.45 13.62
N THR A 142 19.63 5.24 12.36
CA THR A 142 20.01 6.09 11.23
C THR A 142 19.46 7.52 11.31
N CYS A 143 18.25 7.68 11.84
CA CYS A 143 17.57 8.98 11.97
C CYS A 143 17.56 9.53 13.40
N MET A 144 18.09 8.75 14.35
CA MET A 144 18.17 9.02 15.79
C MET A 144 16.83 9.43 16.43
N LEU A 145 15.74 8.75 16.07
CA LEU A 145 14.40 9.07 16.56
C LEU A 145 13.58 7.81 16.87
N TYR A 146 12.68 7.91 17.86
CA TYR A 146 11.59 6.95 18.01
C TYR A 146 10.58 7.16 16.89
N ARG A 147 10.38 6.13 16.07
CA ARG A 147 9.51 6.19 14.88
C ARG A 147 8.08 6.44 15.36
N PRO A 148 7.42 7.56 15.01
CA PRO A 148 6.02 7.78 15.37
C PRO A 148 5.13 6.63 14.88
N PRO A 149 3.92 6.45 15.44
CA PRO A 149 2.98 5.46 14.92
C PRO A 149 2.79 5.59 13.40
N ARG A 150 2.74 4.45 12.70
CA ARG A 150 2.69 4.35 11.22
C ARG A 150 3.94 4.87 10.47
N CYS A 151 5.03 5.19 11.16
CA CYS A 151 6.31 5.55 10.53
C CYS A 151 7.23 4.35 10.39
N SER A 152 7.88 4.23 9.22
CA SER A 152 8.94 3.25 9.00
C SER A 152 10.18 3.92 8.40
N HIS A 153 11.36 3.35 8.68
CA HIS A 153 12.59 3.71 8.00
C HIS A 153 12.63 3.00 6.65
N CYS A 154 12.94 3.74 5.59
CA CYS A 154 13.20 3.18 4.28
C CYS A 154 14.69 3.28 4.00
N SER A 155 15.35 2.13 3.86
CA SER A 155 16.77 1.99 3.55
C SER A 155 17.15 2.61 2.21
N ILE A 156 16.35 2.36 1.17
CA ILE A 156 16.60 2.85 -0.19
C ILE A 156 16.57 4.39 -0.24
N CYS A 157 15.56 5.01 0.38
CA CYS A 157 15.50 6.47 0.54
C CYS A 157 16.48 6.99 1.61
N ASN A 158 16.97 6.12 2.48
CA ASN A 158 17.69 6.41 3.71
C ASN A 158 16.97 7.47 4.58
N ASN A 159 15.68 7.28 4.85
CA ASN A 159 14.87 8.23 5.63
C ASN A 159 13.71 7.56 6.37
N CYS A 160 13.36 8.08 7.55
CA CYS A 160 12.08 7.79 8.19
C CYS A 160 10.93 8.57 7.52
N VAL A 161 9.87 7.86 7.17
CA VAL A 161 8.70 8.38 6.44
C VAL A 161 7.43 8.15 7.25
N GLU A 162 6.67 9.22 7.50
CA GLU A 162 5.36 9.15 8.18
C GLU A 162 4.31 8.46 7.28
N ARG A 163 3.47 7.60 7.88
CA ARG A 163 2.44 6.78 7.19
C ARG A 163 3.04 5.99 6.02
N PHE A 164 4.15 5.30 6.30
CA PHE A 164 4.86 4.49 5.32
C PHE A 164 3.99 3.33 4.83
N ASP A 165 3.96 3.13 3.52
CA ASP A 165 3.15 2.10 2.87
C ASP A 165 4.04 1.02 2.26
N HIS A 166 4.92 1.41 1.36
CA HIS A 166 5.96 0.60 0.76
C HIS A 166 7.07 1.54 0.29
N HIS A 167 8.23 0.99 -0.09
CA HIS A 167 9.22 1.78 -0.85
C HIS A 167 8.60 2.09 -2.21
N CYS A 168 7.83 3.16 -2.22
CA CYS A 168 7.33 3.84 -3.38
C CYS A 168 7.59 5.32 -3.16
N PRO A 169 7.93 6.09 -4.19
CA PRO A 169 8.40 7.46 -4.02
C PRO A 169 7.35 8.48 -3.51
N TRP A 170 6.20 8.05 -2.96
CA TRP A 170 4.98 8.85 -2.91
C TRP A 170 4.45 9.07 -1.47
N ARG A 171 4.59 10.28 -0.92
CA ARG A 171 3.90 10.66 0.37
C ARG A 171 2.42 10.74 0.25
N ASN A 172 2.04 11.08 -0.96
CA ASN A 172 0.79 11.69 -1.25
C ASN A 172 -0.10 10.53 -1.63
N TYR A 173 -0.36 9.65 -0.65
CA TYR A 173 -1.19 8.45 -0.82
C TYR A 173 -2.47 8.78 -1.58
N ARG A 174 -3.07 9.95 -1.29
CA ARG A 174 -4.17 10.55 -2.02
C ARG A 174 -3.89 10.73 -3.53
N TYR A 175 -2.78 11.34 -3.91
CA TYR A 175 -2.41 11.54 -5.32
C TYR A 175 -1.94 10.25 -5.99
N PHE A 176 -1.25 9.37 -5.27
CA PHE A 176 -0.90 8.03 -5.75
C PHE A 176 -2.17 7.23 -6.08
N PHE A 177 -3.13 7.19 -5.17
CA PHE A 177 -4.40 6.52 -5.41
C PHE A 177 -5.16 7.16 -6.56
N MET A 178 -5.24 8.50 -6.61
CA MET A 178 -5.85 9.20 -7.75
C MET A 178 -5.13 8.87 -9.07
N PHE A 179 -3.81 8.77 -9.07
CA PHE A 179 -3.01 8.39 -10.24
C PHE A 179 -3.35 6.97 -10.69
N VAL A 180 -3.27 5.98 -9.79
CA VAL A 180 -3.52 4.57 -10.13
C VAL A 180 -4.97 4.36 -10.56
N SER A 181 -5.94 4.96 -9.86
CA SER A 181 -7.36 4.86 -10.24
C SER A 181 -7.67 5.58 -11.56
N SER A 182 -7.11 6.76 -11.82
CA SER A 182 -7.28 7.45 -13.10
C SER A 182 -6.56 6.76 -14.25
N ALA A 183 -5.40 6.13 -14.01
CA ALA A 183 -4.73 5.28 -14.99
C ALA A 183 -5.57 4.03 -15.34
N THR A 184 -6.21 3.40 -14.35
CA THR A 184 -7.18 2.31 -14.58
C THR A 184 -8.36 2.81 -15.44
N LEU A 185 -8.93 3.96 -15.11
CA LEU A 185 -10.03 4.55 -15.90
C LEU A 185 -9.60 4.92 -17.32
N LEU A 186 -8.40 5.47 -17.52
CA LEU A 186 -7.83 5.74 -18.83
C LEU A 186 -7.66 4.45 -19.64
N CYS A 187 -7.23 3.37 -18.98
CA CYS A 187 -7.10 2.06 -19.58
C CYS A 187 -8.47 1.49 -20.03
N ILE A 188 -9.49 1.57 -19.17
CA ILE A 188 -10.88 1.20 -19.51
C ILE A 188 -11.39 2.03 -20.69
N TYR A 189 -11.12 3.34 -20.68
CA TYR A 189 -11.52 4.24 -21.75
C TYR A 189 -10.89 3.85 -23.10
N VAL A 190 -9.57 3.69 -23.16
CA VAL A 190 -8.85 3.28 -24.37
C VAL A 190 -9.33 1.93 -24.87
N PHE A 191 -9.52 0.95 -23.98
CA PHE A 191 -10.07 -0.36 -24.31
C PHE A 191 -11.47 -0.25 -24.93
N SER A 192 -12.37 0.48 -24.28
CA SER A 192 -13.78 0.60 -24.68
C SER A 192 -13.92 1.30 -26.03
N ILE A 193 -13.16 2.38 -26.27
CA ILE A 193 -13.20 3.11 -27.54
C ILE A 193 -12.51 2.31 -28.66
N SER A 194 -11.46 1.54 -28.36
CA SER A 194 -10.84 0.64 -29.34
C SER A 194 -11.77 -0.50 -29.74
N ALA A 195 -12.51 -1.07 -28.79
CA ALA A 195 -13.54 -2.07 -29.06
C ALA A 195 -14.70 -1.48 -29.88
N LEU A 196 -15.13 -0.25 -29.57
CA LEU A 196 -16.13 0.47 -30.35
C LEU A 196 -15.66 0.71 -31.79
N TYR A 197 -14.38 1.04 -32.00
CA TYR A 197 -13.82 1.21 -33.33
C TYR A 197 -13.86 -0.08 -34.16
N ILE A 198 -13.50 -1.22 -33.57
CA ILE A 198 -13.63 -2.53 -34.25
C ILE A 198 -15.09 -2.80 -34.62
N LYS A 199 -16.03 -2.50 -33.72
CA LYS A 199 -17.47 -2.67 -34.00
C LYS A 199 -17.92 -1.81 -35.19
N VAL A 200 -17.56 -0.53 -35.21
CA VAL A 200 -17.88 0.38 -36.32
C VAL A 200 -17.31 -0.16 -37.64
N LEU A 201 -16.08 -0.65 -37.63
CA LEU A 201 -15.44 -1.21 -38.83
C LEU A 201 -16.13 -2.48 -39.34
N MET A 202 -16.65 -3.32 -38.44
CA MET A 202 -17.43 -4.49 -38.80
C MET A 202 -18.77 -4.09 -39.43
N ASP A 203 -19.44 -3.09 -38.86
CA ASP A 203 -20.74 -2.60 -39.33
C ASP A 203 -20.62 -1.92 -40.71
N ASP A 204 -19.59 -1.08 -40.92
CA ASP A 204 -19.38 -0.33 -42.17
C ASP A 204 -18.98 -1.24 -43.35
N ASN A 205 -18.15 -2.26 -43.11
CA ASN A 205 -17.62 -3.13 -44.17
C ASN A 205 -18.42 -4.44 -44.36
N HIS A 206 -19.53 -4.65 -43.62
CA HIS A 206 -20.20 -5.96 -43.49
C HIS A 206 -19.21 -7.11 -43.29
N ALA A 207 -18.13 -6.83 -42.56
CA ALA A 207 -16.96 -7.68 -42.50
C ALA A 207 -17.02 -8.62 -41.29
N THR A 208 -16.46 -9.82 -41.46
CA THR A 208 -16.22 -10.70 -40.31
C THR A 208 -15.20 -10.06 -39.37
N VAL A 209 -15.26 -10.41 -38.07
CA VAL A 209 -14.33 -9.92 -37.03
C VAL A 209 -12.87 -10.04 -37.47
N TRP A 210 -12.52 -11.15 -38.14
CA TRP A 210 -11.18 -11.41 -38.62
C TRP A 210 -10.67 -10.36 -39.61
N LYS A 211 -11.53 -9.92 -40.54
CA LYS A 211 -11.16 -8.92 -41.54
C LYS A 211 -11.04 -7.52 -40.90
N ALA A 212 -11.91 -7.17 -39.95
CA ALA A 212 -11.78 -5.93 -39.18
C ALA A 212 -10.48 -5.88 -38.34
N ILE A 213 -10.03 -7.03 -37.82
CA ILE A 213 -8.74 -7.15 -37.12
C ILE A 213 -7.56 -6.95 -38.09
N GLN A 214 -7.62 -7.50 -39.29
CA GLN A 214 -6.58 -7.31 -40.31
C GLN A 214 -6.49 -5.85 -40.77
N ASP A 215 -7.63 -5.16 -40.87
CA ASP A 215 -7.68 -3.74 -41.26
C ASP A 215 -7.15 -2.82 -40.15
N SER A 216 -7.29 -3.20 -38.87
CA SER A 216 -6.77 -2.43 -37.73
C SER A 216 -6.08 -3.30 -36.68
N PRO A 217 -4.83 -3.76 -36.94
CA PRO A 217 -4.08 -4.54 -35.96
C PRO A 217 -3.74 -3.71 -34.71
N THR A 218 -3.54 -2.40 -34.86
CA THR A 218 -3.17 -1.51 -33.75
C THR A 218 -4.25 -1.46 -32.66
N SER A 219 -5.54 -1.42 -33.01
CA SER A 219 -6.61 -1.41 -32.01
C SER A 219 -6.65 -2.71 -31.21
N VAL A 220 -6.36 -3.85 -31.84
CA VAL A 220 -6.27 -5.14 -31.14
C VAL A 220 -5.07 -5.19 -30.19
N VAL A 221 -3.90 -4.71 -30.64
CA VAL A 221 -2.72 -4.61 -29.78
C VAL A 221 -3.00 -3.70 -28.58
N LEU A 222 -3.66 -2.56 -28.77
CA LEU A 222 -4.08 -1.67 -27.69
C LEU A 222 -5.08 -2.35 -26.74
N MET A 223 -6.05 -3.09 -27.26
CA MET A 223 -6.99 -3.85 -26.43
C MET A 223 -6.29 -4.91 -25.59
N ILE A 224 -5.36 -5.68 -26.16
CA ILE A 224 -4.56 -6.68 -25.43
C ILE A 224 -3.71 -6.00 -24.36
N TYR A 225 -3.02 -4.91 -24.72
CA TYR A 225 -2.23 -4.12 -23.77
C TYR A 225 -3.08 -3.61 -22.61
N CYS A 226 -4.24 -3.03 -22.91
CA CYS A 226 -5.16 -2.54 -21.90
C CYS A 226 -5.71 -3.67 -21.03
N PHE A 227 -6.08 -4.80 -21.63
CA PHE A 227 -6.56 -5.97 -20.88
C PHE A 227 -5.51 -6.43 -19.87
N ILE A 228 -4.27 -6.65 -20.30
CA ILE A 228 -3.17 -7.04 -19.41
C ILE A 228 -2.95 -5.97 -18.33
N SER A 229 -2.90 -4.69 -18.73
CA SER A 229 -2.68 -3.58 -17.80
C SER A 229 -3.79 -3.45 -16.75
N LEU A 230 -5.04 -3.79 -17.08
CA LEU A 230 -6.17 -3.75 -16.13
C LEU A 230 -6.03 -4.77 -15.01
N TRP A 231 -5.45 -5.95 -15.27
CA TRP A 231 -5.19 -6.92 -14.20
C TRP A 231 -4.24 -6.34 -13.15
N PHE A 232 -3.16 -5.69 -13.59
CA PHE A 232 -2.16 -5.11 -12.69
C PHE A 232 -2.65 -3.80 -12.04
N VAL A 233 -2.97 -2.78 -12.84
CA VAL A 233 -3.31 -1.44 -12.34
C VAL A 233 -4.72 -1.43 -11.73
N GLY A 234 -5.66 -2.17 -12.31
CA GLY A 234 -7.01 -2.33 -11.76
C GLY A 234 -7.02 -3.17 -10.48
N GLY A 235 -6.25 -4.27 -10.44
CA GLY A 235 -6.05 -5.05 -9.21
C GLY A 235 -5.44 -4.21 -8.08
N LEU A 236 -4.42 -3.42 -8.39
CA LEU A 236 -3.82 -2.47 -7.44
C LEU A 236 -4.83 -1.42 -6.96
N THR A 237 -5.66 -0.87 -7.87
CA THR A 237 -6.73 0.06 -7.51
C THR A 237 -7.72 -0.57 -6.53
N GLY A 238 -8.17 -1.80 -6.81
CA GLY A 238 -9.09 -2.55 -5.94
C GLY A 238 -8.49 -2.83 -4.56
N PHE A 239 -7.22 -3.23 -4.52
CA PHE A 239 -6.52 -3.45 -3.26
C PHE A 239 -6.41 -2.16 -2.42
N HIS A 240 -6.06 -1.03 -3.04
CA HIS A 240 -6.00 0.24 -2.31
C HIS A 240 -7.37 0.79 -1.92
N LEU A 241 -8.44 0.49 -2.67
CA LEU A 241 -9.81 0.76 -2.24
C LEU A 241 -10.15 0.02 -0.94
N TYR A 242 -9.75 -1.25 -0.83
CA TYR A 242 -9.87 -2.02 0.41
C TYR A 242 -9.09 -1.36 1.56
N LEU A 243 -7.82 -1.01 1.33
CA LEU A 243 -6.98 -0.35 2.34
C LEU A 243 -7.52 1.00 2.80
N ILE A 244 -8.10 1.80 1.90
CA ILE A 244 -8.81 3.03 2.26
C ILE A 244 -10.04 2.70 3.10
N GLY A 245 -10.84 1.73 2.66
CA GLY A 245 -12.05 1.31 3.37
C GLY A 245 -11.77 0.83 4.79
N THR A 246 -10.60 0.24 5.05
CA THR A 246 -10.18 -0.20 6.39
C THR A 246 -9.21 0.76 7.10
N ASN A 247 -8.80 1.88 6.49
CA ASN A 247 -7.78 2.81 7.02
C ASN A 247 -6.42 2.17 7.36
N GLN A 248 -5.98 1.22 6.55
CA GLN A 248 -4.70 0.55 6.72
C GLN A 248 -3.71 1.00 5.64
N THR A 249 -2.43 1.06 5.97
CA THR A 249 -1.38 1.02 4.95
C THR A 249 -1.19 -0.43 4.51
N THR A 250 -0.60 -0.64 3.33
CA THR A 250 -0.15 -1.94 2.83
C THR A 250 0.73 -2.62 3.88
N TYR A 251 1.69 -1.88 4.45
CA TYR A 251 2.54 -2.34 5.53
C TYR A 251 1.74 -2.81 6.76
N GLU A 252 0.78 -2.03 7.22
CA GLU A 252 -0.08 -2.39 8.34
C GLU A 252 -0.95 -3.60 8.03
N ASN A 253 -1.53 -3.67 6.83
CA ASN A 253 -2.38 -4.80 6.44
C ASN A 253 -1.60 -6.12 6.46
N PHE A 254 -0.35 -6.13 5.98
CA PHE A 254 0.48 -7.34 6.03
C PHE A 254 0.93 -7.65 7.46
N ARG A 255 1.50 -6.67 8.17
CA ARG A 255 2.08 -6.91 9.49
C ARG A 255 1.04 -7.14 10.59
N TYR A 256 -0.07 -6.41 10.56
CA TYR A 256 -1.14 -6.59 11.55
C TYR A 256 -1.92 -7.87 11.31
N ARG A 257 -2.06 -8.33 10.06
CA ARG A 257 -2.61 -9.67 9.80
C ARG A 257 -1.67 -10.76 10.32
N ALA A 258 -0.37 -10.64 10.07
CA ALA A 258 0.62 -11.61 10.56
C ALA A 258 0.65 -11.67 12.10
N GLU A 259 0.53 -10.52 12.77
CA GLU A 259 0.57 -10.41 14.23
C GLU A 259 -0.82 -10.41 14.90
N ASN A 260 -1.89 -10.67 14.13
CA ASN A 260 -3.30 -10.62 14.55
C ASN A 260 -3.67 -9.36 15.38
N ARG A 261 -3.15 -8.19 14.99
CA ARG A 261 -3.39 -6.92 15.70
C ARG A 261 -4.72 -6.29 15.30
N ILE A 262 -5.38 -5.69 16.29
CA ILE A 262 -6.59 -4.90 16.08
C ILE A 262 -6.23 -3.64 15.27
N ASN A 263 -7.07 -3.33 14.29
CA ASN A 263 -6.93 -2.11 13.50
C ASN A 263 -7.47 -0.89 14.25
N VAL A 264 -6.58 -0.21 14.96
CA VAL A 264 -6.89 0.95 15.81
C VAL A 264 -7.28 2.23 15.04
N TYR A 265 -7.08 2.26 13.71
CA TYR A 265 -7.31 3.43 12.87
C TYR A 265 -8.62 3.38 12.09
N ASN A 266 -9.36 2.26 12.14
CA ASN A 266 -10.62 2.14 11.43
C ASN A 266 -11.72 2.96 12.09
N LEU A 267 -12.23 3.98 11.40
CA LEU A 267 -13.32 4.86 11.86
C LEU A 267 -14.64 4.59 11.13
N GLY A 268 -14.72 3.47 10.39
CA GLY A 268 -15.81 3.14 9.47
C GLY A 268 -15.54 3.63 8.05
N CYS A 269 -16.02 2.87 7.05
CA CYS A 269 -15.68 3.05 5.64
C CYS A 269 -15.79 4.50 5.17
N VAL A 270 -16.94 5.15 5.34
CA VAL A 270 -17.17 6.54 4.88
C VAL A 270 -16.20 7.53 5.54
N ASN A 271 -15.95 7.39 6.84
CA ASN A 271 -15.04 8.28 7.57
C ASN A 271 -13.59 8.07 7.13
N ASN A 272 -13.20 6.83 6.82
CA ASN A 272 -11.87 6.53 6.32
C ASN A 272 -11.64 7.14 4.93
N PHE A 273 -12.63 7.06 4.03
CA PHE A 273 -12.59 7.76 2.74
C PHE A 273 -12.50 9.28 2.93
N LYS A 274 -13.30 9.85 3.83
CA LYS A 274 -13.25 11.28 4.16
C LYS A 274 -11.88 11.68 4.72
N GLU A 275 -11.25 10.84 5.53
CA GLU A 275 -9.89 11.07 6.04
C GLU A 275 -8.89 11.20 4.88
N VAL A 276 -8.95 10.32 3.88
CA VAL A 276 -7.99 10.31 2.77
C VAL A 276 -8.23 11.45 1.77
N PHE A 277 -9.49 11.73 1.40
CA PHE A 277 -9.81 12.66 0.30
C PHE A 277 -10.17 14.07 0.75
N CYS A 278 -10.69 14.24 1.97
CA CYS A 278 -11.25 15.52 2.42
C CYS A 278 -10.44 16.21 3.51
N THR A 279 -9.36 15.60 4.02
CA THR A 279 -8.49 16.25 5.00
C THR A 279 -7.40 17.09 4.34
N LYS A 280 -6.91 18.07 5.08
CA LYS A 280 -5.80 18.93 4.65
C LYS A 280 -4.50 18.12 4.64
N VAL A 281 -3.78 18.16 3.52
CA VAL A 281 -2.44 17.58 3.42
C VAL A 281 -1.53 18.29 4.43
N LYS A 282 -0.92 17.53 5.35
CA LYS A 282 0.01 18.09 6.33
C LYS A 282 1.22 18.71 5.61
N PRO A 283 1.72 19.87 6.07
CA PRO A 283 2.94 20.46 5.51
C PRO A 283 4.15 19.54 5.73
N SER A 284 5.18 19.72 4.91
CA SER A 284 6.47 19.05 5.16
C SER A 284 7.02 19.46 6.52
N LYS A 285 7.60 18.50 7.25
CA LYS A 285 8.32 18.74 8.51
C LYS A 285 9.74 19.24 8.30
N ASN A 286 10.23 19.21 7.05
CA ASN A 286 11.56 19.65 6.68
C ASN A 286 11.46 20.91 5.81
N ASN A 287 12.16 21.98 6.20
CA ASN A 287 12.35 23.13 5.32
C ASN A 287 13.63 22.96 4.49
N PHE A 288 13.56 22.14 3.43
CA PHE A 288 14.71 21.81 2.58
C PHE A 288 15.41 23.02 1.94
N ARG A 289 14.70 24.16 1.82
CA ARG A 289 15.23 25.38 1.18
C ARG A 289 15.85 26.36 2.17
N ALA A 290 15.74 26.09 3.48
CA ALA A 290 16.39 26.89 4.51
C ALA A 290 17.93 26.76 4.40
N LEU A 291 18.63 27.73 4.98
CA LEU A 291 20.08 27.62 5.19
C LEU A 291 20.35 26.50 6.18
N ALA A 292 21.33 25.66 5.89
CA ALA A 292 21.79 24.64 6.81
C ALA A 292 22.43 25.33 8.01
N GLN A 293 22.08 24.90 9.22
CA GLN A 293 22.81 25.30 10.42
C GLN A 293 24.20 24.68 10.36
N GLU A 294 25.23 25.49 10.55
CA GLU A 294 26.60 25.05 10.65
C GLU A 294 26.76 24.28 11.97
N GLU A 295 27.21 23.03 11.91
CA GLU A 295 27.45 22.20 13.10
C GLU A 295 28.56 22.87 13.93
N GLU A 296 28.20 23.64 14.97
CA GLU A 296 29.17 24.00 16.01
C GLU A 296 29.57 22.71 16.73
N PRO A 297 30.86 22.35 16.77
CA PRO A 297 31.30 21.19 17.53
C PRO A 297 30.93 21.41 19.00
N PRO A 298 30.40 20.39 19.70
CA PRO A 298 30.21 20.50 21.13
C PRO A 298 31.56 20.87 21.79
N PRO A 299 31.57 21.75 22.80
CA PRO A 299 32.81 22.13 23.47
C PRO A 299 33.50 20.86 23.99
N ARG A 300 34.73 20.63 23.50
CA ARG A 300 35.53 19.48 23.92
C ARG A 300 35.71 19.53 25.45
N PRO A 301 35.35 18.49 26.20
CA PRO A 301 35.79 18.38 27.58
C PRO A 301 37.31 18.27 27.58
N VAL A 302 37.98 19.17 28.29
CA VAL A 302 39.43 19.12 28.51
C VAL A 302 39.74 17.88 29.35
N GLY A 303 40.28 16.84 28.72
CA GLY A 303 40.62 15.56 29.36
C GLY A 303 41.85 14.91 28.72
N ARG A 304 42.81 14.58 29.59
CA ARG A 304 44.18 14.06 29.40
C ARG A 304 44.30 12.84 28.46
N PRO A 305 45.45 12.63 27.77
CA PRO A 305 45.58 11.58 26.76
C PRO A 305 45.72 10.18 27.39
N THR A 306 44.90 9.24 26.94
CA THR A 306 45.13 7.79 27.11
C THR A 306 45.03 7.09 25.77
N ALA A 307 45.87 6.07 25.63
CA ALA A 307 46.26 5.40 24.40
C ALA A 307 45.10 4.76 23.61
N ARG A 308 45.30 4.73 22.29
CA ARG A 308 44.46 4.04 21.31
C ARG A 308 44.61 2.53 21.45
N GLU A 309 43.53 1.84 21.79
CA GLU A 309 43.29 0.45 21.36
C GLU A 309 42.36 0.47 20.15
N ALA A 310 42.79 -0.24 19.11
CA ALA A 310 42.04 -0.46 17.89
C ALA A 310 41.27 -1.78 18.01
N THR A 311 39.96 -1.73 17.88
CA THR A 311 39.15 -2.90 17.53
C THR A 311 38.10 -2.48 16.51
N GLY A 312 38.19 -3.10 15.33
CA GLY A 312 37.20 -2.97 14.27
C GLY A 312 35.92 -3.73 14.63
N GLY A 313 34.79 -3.19 14.19
CA GLY A 313 33.51 -3.87 14.14
C GLY A 313 32.92 -3.67 12.75
N GLU A 314 32.98 -4.72 11.94
CA GLU A 314 32.34 -4.83 10.64
C GLU A 314 30.81 -4.92 10.78
N GLU A 315 30.16 -4.18 9.89
CA GLU A 315 28.91 -4.46 9.18
C GLU A 315 27.90 -5.45 9.79
N ASP A 316 26.84 -4.92 10.39
CA ASP A 316 25.62 -5.70 10.70
C ASP A 316 24.35 -4.88 10.42
N SER A 317 24.28 -4.28 9.22
CA SER A 317 23.14 -3.45 8.79
C SER A 317 22.49 -3.90 7.47
N VAL A 318 22.66 -5.17 7.09
CA VAL A 318 22.17 -5.70 5.78
C VAL A 318 20.92 -6.60 5.93
N GLN A 319 20.42 -6.83 7.15
CA GLN A 319 19.43 -7.90 7.35
C GLN A 319 17.95 -7.53 7.11
N ASP A 320 17.57 -6.25 7.02
CA ASP A 320 16.14 -5.87 7.08
C ASP A 320 15.41 -5.83 5.71
N ASP A 321 16.14 -5.83 4.57
CA ASP A 321 15.51 -5.68 3.24
C ASP A 321 15.28 -7.00 2.49
N LEU A 322 15.83 -8.11 2.99
CA LEU A 322 15.59 -9.46 2.44
C LEU A 322 14.32 -10.12 3.00
N GLU A 323 13.75 -9.58 4.10
CA GLU A 323 12.59 -10.18 4.77
C GLU A 323 11.29 -10.08 3.96
N ILE A 324 11.08 -9.12 3.06
CA ILE A 324 9.80 -9.00 2.34
C ILE A 324 9.61 -10.14 1.32
N GLY A 325 10.65 -10.47 0.57
CA GLY A 325 10.61 -11.57 -0.40
C GLY A 325 10.58 -12.93 0.30
N GLU A 326 11.35 -13.07 1.38
CA GLU A 326 11.46 -14.30 2.14
C GLU A 326 10.20 -14.57 3.00
N ASP A 327 9.57 -13.54 3.58
CA ASP A 327 8.30 -13.66 4.29
C ASP A 327 7.15 -13.93 3.32
N LEU A 328 7.14 -13.37 2.10
CA LEU A 328 6.13 -13.72 1.09
C LEU A 328 6.25 -15.20 0.65
N LEU A 329 7.48 -15.70 0.50
CA LEU A 329 7.73 -17.11 0.24
C LEU A 329 7.32 -17.99 1.44
N LYS A 330 7.68 -17.61 2.67
CA LYS A 330 7.27 -18.32 3.91
C LYS A 330 5.75 -18.31 4.12
N ILE A 331 5.07 -17.22 3.80
CA ILE A 331 3.60 -17.09 3.85
C ILE A 331 2.95 -17.95 2.76
N SER A 332 3.53 -18.02 1.56
CA SER A 332 3.05 -18.93 0.49
C SER A 332 3.23 -20.40 0.89
N GLN A 333 4.34 -20.72 1.56
CA GLN A 333 4.69 -22.07 1.99
C GLN A 333 3.84 -22.53 3.18
N ARG A 334 3.51 -21.64 4.13
CA ARG A 334 2.54 -21.92 5.21
C ARG A 334 1.12 -22.17 4.68
N ARG A 335 0.66 -21.43 3.67
CA ARG A 335 -0.64 -21.70 3.04
C ARG A 335 -0.71 -23.07 2.38
N ASN A 336 0.35 -23.49 1.68
CA ASN A 336 0.40 -24.83 1.08
C ASN A 336 0.38 -25.95 2.14
N VAL A 337 0.91 -25.72 3.34
CA VAL A 337 0.88 -26.71 4.43
C VAL A 337 -0.49 -26.74 5.12
N GLU A 338 -1.11 -25.58 5.38
CA GLU A 338 -2.44 -25.51 5.98
C GLU A 338 -3.54 -26.06 5.05
N GLU A 339 -3.44 -25.83 3.74
CA GLU A 339 -4.38 -26.38 2.74
C GLU A 339 -4.25 -27.92 2.62
N MET A 340 -3.03 -28.45 2.77
CA MET A 340 -2.76 -29.89 2.74
C MET A 340 -3.16 -30.57 4.06
N ASP A 341 -3.01 -29.90 5.20
CA ASP A 341 -3.46 -30.38 6.51
C ASP A 341 -5.00 -30.37 6.62
N ASP A 342 -5.69 -29.38 6.06
CA ASP A 342 -7.16 -29.37 6.00
C ASP A 342 -7.71 -30.48 5.08
N GLU A 343 -7.01 -30.81 3.99
CA GLU A 343 -7.37 -31.93 3.11
C GLU A 343 -7.14 -33.30 3.80
N ILE A 344 -6.08 -33.43 4.63
CA ILE A 344 -5.83 -34.61 5.46
C ILE A 344 -6.86 -34.73 6.60
N ARG A 345 -7.25 -33.61 7.20
CA ARG A 345 -8.22 -33.57 8.31
C ARG A 345 -9.65 -33.88 7.85
N CYS A 346 -10.02 -33.49 6.63
CA CYS A 346 -11.29 -33.88 6.01
C CYS A 346 -11.37 -35.38 5.66
N ARG A 347 -10.23 -36.09 5.56
CA ARG A 347 -10.18 -37.54 5.32
C ARG A 347 -10.13 -38.38 6.61
N GLY A 348 -9.79 -37.77 7.75
CA GLY A 348 -9.56 -38.44 9.03
C GLY A 348 -10.77 -38.57 9.96
N SER A 349 -11.92 -37.97 9.65
CA SER A 349 -13.14 -38.08 10.46
C SER A 349 -14.18 -38.99 9.79
N ASN A 350 -13.92 -40.30 9.78
CA ASN A 350 -14.97 -41.33 9.79
C ASN A 350 -14.40 -42.66 10.33
N GLY A 351 -14.72 -42.97 11.59
CA GLY A 351 -14.94 -44.35 12.05
C GLY A 351 -13.82 -45.08 12.84
N GLY A 352 -13.87 -44.96 14.17
CA GLY A 352 -13.89 -46.06 15.16
C GLY A 352 -12.84 -47.19 15.17
N ALA A 353 -12.10 -47.30 16.29
CA ALA A 353 -11.28 -48.45 16.72
C ALA A 353 -12.13 -49.52 17.49
N PRO A 354 -11.56 -50.60 18.08
CA PRO A 354 -10.58 -51.63 17.61
C PRO A 354 -11.05 -53.08 17.89
N HIS A 355 -10.40 -54.13 17.33
CA HIS A 355 -10.04 -55.39 18.05
C HIS A 355 -9.31 -56.45 17.17
N ASN A 356 -8.23 -56.99 17.77
CA ASN A 356 -7.70 -58.36 17.79
C ASN A 356 -7.27 -59.16 16.52
N THR A 357 -6.12 -59.81 16.73
CA THR A 357 -5.64 -61.14 16.29
C THR A 357 -5.07 -61.35 14.87
N SER A 358 -3.73 -61.53 14.87
CA SER A 358 -2.93 -62.61 14.29
C SER A 358 -3.03 -62.97 12.79
N ASP A 359 -1.82 -63.08 12.22
CA ASP A 359 -1.35 -64.10 11.27
C ASP A 359 -1.26 -63.79 9.76
N VAL A 360 0.01 -63.91 9.31
CA VAL A 360 0.51 -64.56 8.08
C VAL A 360 0.50 -63.78 6.76
N GLU A 361 1.71 -63.31 6.42
CA GLU A 361 2.51 -63.62 5.22
C GLU A 361 1.82 -63.88 3.86
N SER A 362 2.31 -63.16 2.83
CA SER A 362 2.81 -63.71 1.54
C SER A 362 2.27 -63.05 0.24
N VAL A 363 3.26 -62.69 -0.63
CA VAL A 363 3.33 -62.99 -2.08
C VAL A 363 2.66 -62.04 -3.11
N LEU A 364 3.54 -61.30 -3.80
CA LEU A 364 3.77 -61.16 -5.27
C LEU A 364 2.65 -60.82 -6.28
N SER A 365 3.05 -59.89 -7.19
CA SER A 365 2.80 -59.88 -8.65
C SER A 365 1.36 -59.71 -9.15
N SER A 366 1.06 -59.21 -10.34
CA SER A 366 1.72 -58.46 -11.42
C SER A 366 0.57 -57.93 -12.30
N ASP A 367 0.82 -56.85 -13.01
CA ASP A 367 0.42 -56.60 -14.41
C ASP A 367 -1.03 -56.71 -14.93
N HIS A 368 -1.39 -55.59 -15.57
CA HIS A 368 -1.91 -55.47 -16.94
C HIS A 368 -3.40 -55.71 -17.30
N HIS A 369 -3.96 -54.63 -17.87
CA HIS A 369 -4.69 -54.51 -19.15
C HIS A 369 -6.16 -54.05 -19.14
N ARG A 370 -6.36 -52.98 -19.94
CA ARG A 370 -7.44 -52.69 -20.92
C ARG A 370 -8.83 -52.22 -20.45
N ALA A 371 -9.04 -50.92 -20.71
CA ALA A 371 -9.99 -50.32 -21.66
C ALA A 371 -11.52 -50.53 -21.52
N ALA A 372 -12.16 -49.38 -21.26
CA ALA A 372 -13.37 -48.80 -21.89
C ALA A 372 -14.73 -49.52 -21.78
N THR A 373 -15.66 -48.89 -21.05
CA THR A 373 -17.04 -48.69 -21.53
C THR A 373 -17.64 -47.39 -20.97
N VAL A 374 -18.47 -46.79 -21.83
CA VAL A 374 -19.19 -45.51 -21.74
C VAL A 374 -20.32 -45.60 -20.71
N ARG A 375 -20.51 -44.55 -19.89
CA ARG A 375 -21.86 -44.13 -19.50
C ARG A 375 -21.95 -42.63 -19.20
N ASP A 376 -22.98 -42.10 -19.82
CA ASP A 376 -23.53 -40.74 -19.88
C ASP A 376 -23.88 -40.20 -18.48
N GLU A 377 -23.53 -38.94 -18.19
CA GLU A 377 -24.36 -38.09 -17.31
C GLU A 377 -24.00 -36.60 -17.45
N THR A 378 -24.93 -35.91 -18.09
CA THR A 378 -25.18 -34.48 -18.07
C THR A 378 -25.14 -33.89 -16.66
N ARG A 379 -24.33 -32.85 -16.45
CA ARG A 379 -24.51 -31.92 -15.32
C ARG A 379 -24.77 -30.51 -15.80
N HIS A 380 -26.07 -30.21 -15.91
CA HIS A 380 -26.59 -28.86 -15.85
C HIS A 380 -26.31 -28.23 -14.48
N SER A 381 -25.84 -26.99 -14.52
CA SER A 381 -25.86 -26.03 -13.43
C SER A 381 -27.30 -25.67 -13.04
N SER A 382 -27.63 -25.70 -11.74
CA SER A 382 -28.77 -24.94 -11.22
C SER A 382 -28.44 -24.27 -9.89
N TRP A 383 -28.71 -22.97 -9.87
CA TRP A 383 -28.77 -22.11 -8.70
C TRP A 383 -29.97 -22.46 -7.82
N GLY A 384 -29.84 -22.32 -6.49
CA GLY A 384 -30.98 -22.47 -5.59
C GLY A 384 -30.73 -22.19 -4.10
N ARG A 385 -30.78 -20.90 -3.74
CA ARG A 385 -31.38 -20.29 -2.52
C ARG A 385 -31.20 -20.94 -1.13
N ARG A 386 -30.73 -20.12 -0.17
CA ARG A 386 -31.46 -19.86 1.09
C ARG A 386 -31.25 -18.43 1.59
N SER A 387 -32.36 -17.69 1.64
CA SER A 387 -32.53 -16.35 2.23
C SER A 387 -33.07 -16.47 3.66
N GLY A 388 -32.66 -15.57 4.56
CA GLY A 388 -33.30 -15.30 5.84
C GLY A 388 -33.59 -13.81 5.96
N SER A 389 -34.89 -13.48 6.06
CA SER A 389 -35.48 -12.14 6.08
C SER A 389 -35.56 -11.58 7.51
N TRP A 390 -35.44 -10.25 7.68
CA TRP A 390 -35.93 -9.53 8.86
C TRP A 390 -36.95 -8.49 8.38
N GLU A 391 -38.22 -8.74 8.68
CA GLU A 391 -39.32 -7.80 8.42
C GLU A 391 -39.58 -6.90 9.64
N ILE A 392 -39.92 -5.66 9.30
CA ILE A 392 -40.31 -4.52 10.13
C ILE A 392 -41.82 -4.60 10.38
N ALA A 393 -42.29 -4.23 11.56
CA ALA A 393 -43.71 -3.97 11.84
C ALA A 393 -43.92 -2.50 12.27
N PRO A 394 -44.97 -1.79 11.77
CA PRO A 394 -45.18 -0.37 12.03
C PRO A 394 -46.29 -0.04 13.05
N GLU A 395 -46.06 1.10 13.73
CA GLU A 395 -46.93 2.19 14.25
C GLU A 395 -48.28 1.93 14.96
N VAL A 396 -48.56 2.73 16.02
CA VAL A 396 -49.56 3.84 15.99
C VAL A 396 -49.76 4.55 17.36
N LEU A 397 -49.61 5.89 17.31
CA LEU A 397 -50.22 7.03 18.03
C LEU A 397 -50.07 7.35 19.56
N VAL A 398 -49.49 8.56 19.79
CA VAL A 398 -50.04 9.77 20.47
C VAL A 398 -50.26 9.74 22.00
N ASN A 399 -49.56 10.59 22.77
CA ASN A 399 -49.92 12.01 23.01
C ASN A 399 -48.93 12.78 23.91
N SER A 400 -48.78 14.05 23.57
CA SER A 400 -48.26 15.25 24.24
C SER A 400 -48.22 15.30 25.78
N THR A 401 -47.17 15.91 26.36
CA THR A 401 -47.27 17.05 27.32
C THR A 401 -45.91 17.68 27.60
N VAL A 402 -45.91 19.02 27.55
CA VAL A 402 -44.84 19.95 27.91
C VAL A 402 -44.95 20.27 29.40
N THR A 403 -43.83 20.28 30.14
CA THR A 403 -43.69 21.17 31.31
C THR A 403 -42.24 21.62 31.52
N GLU A 404 -42.03 22.93 31.40
CA GLU A 404 -40.89 23.69 31.92
C GLU A 404 -40.69 23.48 33.43
N ARG A 405 -39.43 23.55 33.89
CA ARG A 405 -39.11 24.27 35.14
C ARG A 405 -37.73 24.90 35.09
N ARG A 406 -37.72 26.22 34.99
CA ARG A 406 -36.65 27.12 35.42
C ARG A 406 -36.55 27.11 36.95
N SER A 407 -35.33 27.17 37.48
CA SER A 407 -35.07 27.85 38.74
C SER A 407 -33.80 28.68 38.61
N PHE A 408 -34.01 30.00 38.62
CA PHE A 408 -32.99 31.03 38.80
C PHE A 408 -32.99 31.38 40.28
N SER A 409 -31.82 31.51 40.89
CA SER A 409 -31.65 32.18 42.18
C SER A 409 -30.46 33.12 42.04
N SER A 410 -30.78 34.41 42.08
CA SER A 410 -29.87 35.54 42.16
C SER A 410 -29.73 35.92 43.62
N SER A 411 -28.50 36.10 44.10
CA SER A 411 -28.22 36.94 45.26
C SER A 411 -27.05 37.86 44.92
N LYS A 412 -27.36 39.14 44.77
CA LYS A 412 -26.42 40.26 44.71
C LYS A 412 -26.46 40.97 46.06
N GLU A 413 -25.31 41.53 46.42
CA GLU A 413 -25.08 42.71 47.25
C GLU A 413 -25.30 42.58 48.77
N THR A 414 -24.18 42.54 49.49
CA THR A 414 -23.70 43.67 50.33
C THR A 414 -22.19 43.78 50.23
#